data_AF-A0A962JMK6-F1
#
_entry.id   AF-A0A962JMK6-F1
#
_cell.length_a   1.000
_cell.length_b   1.000
_cell.length_c   1.000
_cell.angle_alpha   90.00
_cell.angle_beta   90.00
_cell.angle_gamma   90.00
#
_symmetry.space_group_name_H-M   'P 1'
#
loop_
_entity.id
_entity.type
_entity.pdbx_description
1 polymer ?
#
loop_
_entity_poly.entity_id
_entity_poly.type
_entity_poly.pdbx_seq_one_letter_code
_entity_poly.pdbx_strand_id
1 'polypeptide(L)' 'LTTALIELEQKNERYALCTMCVGVGQGMATIIERV' A
#
# COMPACT_ATOMS: atom_id res chain seq x y z
N LEU A 1 -3.82 2.53 2.75
CA LEU A 1 -3.92 1.09 2.43
C LEU A 1 -5.18 0.79 1.61
N THR A 2 -6.38 1.19 2.04
CA THR A 2 -7.65 0.94 1.33
C THR A 2 -7.63 1.41 -0.14
N THR A 3 -7.13 2.61 -0.41
CA THR A 3 -7.00 3.12 -1.79
C THR A 3 -6.11 2.21 -2.65
N ALA A 4 -5.01 1.72 -2.11
CA ALA A 4 -4.10 0.83 -2.84
C ALA A 4 -4.76 -0.53 -3.15
N LEU A 5 -5.55 -1.08 -2.24
CA LEU A 5 -6.34 -2.30 -2.48
C LEU A 5 -7.33 -2.10 -3.64
N ILE A 6 -8.10 -1.00 -3.60
CA ILE A 6 -9.07 -0.68 -4.65
C ILE A 6 -8.37 -0.49 -6.00
N GLU A 7 -7.24 0.21 -6.02
CA GLU A 7 -6.45 0.42 -7.24
C GLU A 7 -5.86 -0.89 -7.79
N LEU A 8 -5.37 -1.80 -6.93
CA LEU A 8 -4.89 -3.11 -7.36
C LEU A 8 -5.98 -3.93 -8.04
N GLU A 9 -7.18 -3.94 -7.47
CA GLU A 9 -8.35 -4.62 -8.05
C GLU A 9 -8.75 -3.98 -9.39
N GLN A 10 -8.92 -2.66 -9.42
CA GLN A 10 -9.37 -1.94 -10.61
C GLN A 10 -8.39 -2.03 -11.78
N LYS A 11 -7.08 -2.02 -11.48
CA LYS A 11 -6.03 -2.11 -12.50
C LYS A 11 -5.59 -3.55 -12.79
N ASN A 12 -6.16 -4.54 -12.09
CA ASN A 12 -5.76 -5.94 -12.16
C ASN A 12 -4.24 -6.14 -11.90
N GLU A 13 -3.67 -5.31 -11.03
CA GLU A 13 -2.25 -5.33 -10.67
C GLU A 13 -1.98 -6.30 -9.52
N ARG A 14 -0.74 -6.81 -9.39
CA ARG A 14 -0.43 -7.90 -8.44
C ARG A 14 0.04 -7.42 -7.07
N TYR A 15 0.90 -6.40 -7.02
CA TYR A 15 1.54 -5.94 -5.79
C TYR A 15 1.48 -4.42 -5.65
N ALA A 16 1.28 -3.94 -4.43
CA ALA A 16 1.44 -2.53 -4.09
C ALA A 16 2.37 -2.36 -2.88
N LEU A 17 3.23 -1.34 -2.94
CA LEU A 17 4.01 -0.86 -1.80
C LEU A 17 3.39 0.44 -1.29
N CYS A 18 3.05 0.47 0.00
CA CYS A 18 2.58 1.67 0.68
C CYS A 18 3.61 2.10 1.72
N THR A 19 4.01 3.37 1.70
CA THR A 19 4.88 3.99 2.70
C THR A 19 4.21 5.21 3.31
N MET A 20 4.40 5.41 4.61
CA MET A 20 3.88 6.57 5.33
C MET A 20 4.89 7.03 6.38
N CYS A 21 5.08 8.35 6.46
CA CYS A 21 5.81 8.97 7.55
C CYS A 21 4.94 8.99 8.81
N VAL A 22 5.58 8.77 9.95
CA VAL A 22 5.01 8.97 11.28
C VAL A 22 5.82 10.06 11.97
N GLY A 23 5.19 10.84 12.86
CA GLY A 23 5.87 11.89 13.61
C GLY A 23 7.13 11.40 14.34
N VAL A 24 7.96 12.33 14.82
CA VAL A 24 9.21 12.06 15.54
C VAL A 24 10.25 11.23 14.76
N GLY A 25 10.21 11.28 13.42
CA GLY A 25 11.21 10.65 12.54
C GLY A 25 10.98 9.15 12.32
N GLN A 26 9.77 8.66 12.53
CA GLN A 26 9.40 7.26 12.33
C GLN A 26 8.73 7.06 10.95
N GLY A 27 8.65 5.82 10.50
CA GLY A 27 7.97 5.48 9.26
C GLY A 27 7.51 4.03 9.24
N MET A 28 6.52 3.74 8.41
CA MET A 28 6.03 2.39 8.17
C MET A 28 5.99 2.10 6.67
N ALA A 29 6.24 0.85 6.32
CA ALA A 29 6.11 0.32 4.97
C ALA A 29 5.28 -0.97 5.00
N THR A 30 4.45 -1.18 3.98
CA THR A 30 3.60 -2.37 3.86
C THR A 30 3.51 -2.79 2.41
N ILE A 31 3.65 -4.09 2.16
CA ILE A 31 3.40 -4.72 0.85
C ILE A 31 2.03 -5.38 0.90
N ILE A 32 1.25 -5.19 -0.17
CA ILE A 32 -0.08 -5.78 -0.37
C ILE A 32 -0.02 -6.63 -1.64
N GLU A 33 -0.51 -7.87 -1.58
CA GLU A 33 -0.73 -8.75 -2.74
C GLU A 33 -2.23 -8.91 -2.98
N ARG A 34 -2.65 -8.79 -4.24
CA ARG A 34 -4.03 -9.11 -4.66
C ARG A 34 -4.19 -10.62 -4.83
N VAL A 35 -5.23 -11.19 -4.23
CA VAL A 35 -5.53 -12.64 -4.21
C VAL A 35 -6.56 -13.02 -5.26
#